data_AF-A0AAE4MVU2-F1
#
_entry.id   AF-A0AAE4MVU2-F1
#
_cell.length_a   1.000
_cell.length_b   1.000
_cell.length_c   1.000
_cell.angle_alpha   90.00
_cell.angle_beta   90.00
_cell.angle_gamma   90.00
#
_symmetry.space_group_name_H-M   'P 1'
#
loop_
_entity.id
_entity.type
_entity.pdbx_description
1 polymer ?
#
loop_
_entity_poly.entity_id
_entity_poly.type
_entity_poly.pdbx_seq_one_letter_code
_entity_poly.pdbx_strand_id
1 'polypeptide(L)' 'AILITPFKNLSIYYQRGGLRRTIKEEPEYNRVATYQSSNDDFIVEDYGAVAFIDGITFAEAPAGGQ' A
#
# COMPACT_ATOMS: atom_id res chain seq x y z
N ALA A 1 8.60 3.90 11.17
CA ALA A 1 8.00 2.60 11.50
C ALA A 1 8.69 1.48 10.73
N ILE A 2 8.66 0.26 11.26
CA ILE A 2 9.14 -0.98 10.63
C ILE A 2 8.08 -2.06 10.85
N LEU A 3 7.76 -2.83 9.81
CA LEU A 3 6.88 -4.00 9.88
C LEU A 3 7.70 -5.26 9.57
N ILE A 4 7.70 -6.23 10.48
CA ILE A 4 8.40 -7.50 10.35
C ILE A 4 7.34 -8.61 10.20
N THR A 5 7.35 -9.28 9.05
CA THR A 5 6.41 -10.34 8.70
C THR A 5 6.96 -11.12 7.50
N PRO A 6 6.69 -12.43 7.35
CA PRO A 6 7.05 -13.15 6.12
C PRO A 6 6.20 -12.66 4.94
N PHE A 7 6.79 -12.54 3.74
CA PHE A 7 6.07 -12.00 2.56
C PHE A 7 4.81 -12.76 2.18
N LYS A 8 4.75 -14.07 2.46
CA LYS A 8 3.55 -14.89 2.22
C LYS A 8 2.35 -14.51 3.10
N ASN A 9 2.56 -13.73 4.16
CA ASN A 9 1.52 -13.30 5.10
C ASN A 9 0.83 -12.00 4.64
N LEU A 10 1.32 -11.40 3.55
CA LEU A 10 0.72 -10.21 2.95
C LEU A 10 0.02 -10.63 1.66
N SER A 11 -1.28 -10.38 1.62
CA SER A 11 -2.12 -10.72 0.47
C SER A 11 -2.94 -9.53 0.02
N ILE A 12 -3.35 -9.56 -1.24
CA ILE A 12 -4.32 -8.64 -1.80
C ILE A 12 -5.47 -9.49 -2.34
N TYR A 13 -6.67 -9.22 -1.85
CA TYR A 13 -7.89 -9.81 -2.39
C TYR A 13 -8.52 -8.82 -3.36
N TYR A 14 -9.10 -9.34 -4.43
CA TYR A 14 -9.80 -8.52 -5.40
C TYR A 14 -11.12 -9.17 -5.77
N GLN A 15 -12.14 -8.34 -5.98
CA GLN A 15 -13.43 -8.82 -6.39
C GLN A 15 -13.38 -9.27 -7.86
N ARG A 16 -13.71 -10.55 -8.11
CA ARG A 16 -13.84 -11.08 -9.48
C ARG A 16 -14.92 -10.30 -10.23
N GLY A 17 -14.57 -9.79 -11.41
CA GLY A 17 -15.46 -8.94 -12.21
C GLY A 17 -15.65 -7.52 -11.66
N GLY A 18 -14.91 -7.13 -10.60
CA GLY A 18 -14.95 -5.79 -10.02
C GLY A 18 -14.19 -4.74 -10.83
N LEU A 19 -13.30 -5.17 -11.74
CA LEU A 19 -12.56 -4.26 -12.61
C LEU A 19 -13.47 -3.68 -13.69
N ARG A 20 -13.69 -2.36 -13.66
CA ARG A 20 -14.46 -1.63 -14.67
C ARG A 20 -13.61 -0.54 -15.27
N ARG A 21 -13.65 -0.41 -16.60
CA ARG A 21 -12.94 0.64 -17.34
C ARG A 21 -13.88 1.34 -18.30
N THR A 22 -13.85 2.67 -18.28
CA THR A 22 -14.57 3.53 -19.20
C THR A 22 -13.59 4.50 -19.84
N ILE A 23 -13.58 4.56 -21.17
CA ILE A 23 -12.82 5.55 -21.93
C ILE A 23 -13.82 6.60 -22.43
N LYS A 24 -13.52 7.88 -22.21
CA LYS A 24 -14.37 8.99 -22.61
C LYS A 24 -13.52 10.03 -23.34
N GLU A 25 -14.00 10.48 -24.49
CA GLU A 25 -13.44 11.65 -25.14
C GLU A 25 -13.97 12.91 -24.44
N GLU A 26 -13.05 13.81 -24.06
CA GLU A 26 -13.37 15.09 -23.41
C GLU A 26 -12.85 16.24 -24.29
N PRO A 27 -13.59 16.60 -25.37
CA PRO A 27 -13.18 17.67 -26.28
C PRO A 27 -12.99 19.01 -25.57
N GLU A 28 -13.74 19.27 -24.51
CA GLU A 28 -13.65 20.47 -23.68
C GLU A 28 -12.26 20.67 -23.03
N TYR A 29 -11.51 19.58 -22.86
CA TYR A 29 -10.15 19.58 -22.32
C TYR A 29 -9.11 19.10 -23.33
N ASN A 30 -9.51 18.92 -24.60
CA ASN A 30 -8.67 18.36 -25.66
C ASN A 30 -7.91 17.09 -25.22
N ARG A 31 -8.63 16.12 -24.64
CA ARG A 31 -8.03 14.88 -24.14
C ARG A 31 -8.96 13.68 -24.26
N VAL A 32 -8.37 12.49 -24.16
CA VAL A 32 -9.09 11.24 -23.93
C VAL A 32 -8.83 10.79 -22.50
N ALA A 33 -9.90 10.67 -21.71
CA ALA A 33 -9.84 10.26 -20.32
C ALA A 33 -10.12 8.75 -20.17
N THR A 34 -9.35 8.09 -19.31
CA THR A 34 -9.60 6.69 -18.91
C THR A 34 -9.97 6.66 -17.44
N TYR A 35 -11.18 6.21 -17.14
CA TYR A 35 -11.66 5.96 -15.79
C TYR A 35 -11.58 4.47 -15.52
N GLN A 36 -10.83 4.07 -14.50
CA GLN A 36 -10.73 2.69 -14.09
C GLN A 36 -11.04 2.58 -12.60
N SER A 37 -11.87 1.61 -12.25
CA SER A 37 -12.13 1.25 -10.86
C SER A 37 -11.94 -0.25 -10.67
N SER A 38 -11.35 -0.62 -9.54
CA SER A 38 -11.22 -1.98 -9.04
C SER A 38 -11.63 -2.01 -7.57
N ASN A 39 -12.12 -3.15 -7.12
CA ASN A 39 -12.46 -3.39 -5.72
C ASN A 39 -11.39 -4.33 -5.16
N ASP A 40 -10.41 -3.73 -4.49
CA ASP A 40 -9.23 -4.41 -3.95
C ASP A 40 -9.16 -4.21 -2.44
N ASP A 41 -8.70 -5.23 -1.72
CA ASP A 41 -8.57 -5.26 -0.26
C ASP A 41 -7.17 -5.75 0.14
N PHE A 42 -6.53 -5.06 1.08
CA PHE A 42 -5.17 -5.35 1.54
C PHE A 42 -5.25 -6.04 2.89
N ILE A 43 -4.76 -7.28 2.97
CA ILE A 43 -4.94 -8.09 4.17
C ILE A 43 -3.60 -8.66 4.66
N VAL A 44 -3.48 -8.68 5.99
CA VAL A 44 -2.51 -9.47 6.72
C VAL A 44 -3.21 -10.75 7.13
N GLU A 45 -2.75 -11.89 6.63
CA GLU A 45 -3.46 -13.18 6.76
C GLU A 45 -3.47 -13.68 8.21
N ASP A 46 -2.33 -13.56 8.90
CA ASP A 46 -2.15 -13.96 10.29
C ASP A 46 -1.46 -12.84 11.09
N TYR A 47 -2.20 -12.23 12.01
CA TYR A 47 -1.69 -11.19 12.91
C TYR A 47 -0.70 -11.73 13.97
N GLY A 48 -0.72 -13.02 14.28
CA GLY A 48 0.25 -13.65 15.18
C GLY A 48 1.66 -13.74 14.57
N ALA A 49 1.75 -13.67 13.24
CA ALA A 49 3.01 -13.71 12.49
C ALA A 49 3.55 -12.30 12.13
N VAL A 50 3.13 -11.26 12.87
CA VAL A 50 3.49 -9.87 12.60
C VAL A 50 4.05 -9.18 13.85
N ALA A 51 5.09 -8.37 13.65
CA ALA A 51 5.52 -7.36 14.61
C ALA A 51 5.59 -5.98 13.91
N PHE A 52 4.86 -5.00 14.44
CA PHE A 52 4.89 -3.62 13.96
C PHE A 52 5.53 -2.73 15.01
N ILE A 53 6.58 -2.00 14.60
CA ILE A 53 7.32 -1.08 15.46
C ILE A 53 7.12 0.32 14.91
N ASP A 54 6.52 1.19 15.71
CA ASP A 54 6.32 2.60 15.38
C ASP A 54 7.04 3.52 16.39
N GLY A 55 7.15 4.81 16.05
CA GLY A 55 7.79 5.80 16.93
C GLY A 55 9.32 5.70 17.02
N ILE A 56 9.97 5.10 16.02
CA ILE A 56 11.43 4.97 15.98
C ILE A 56 12.07 6.34 15.72
N THR A 57 12.99 6.75 16.60
CA THR A 57 13.88 7.90 16.41
C THR A 57 15.31 7.43 16.12
N PHE A 58 16.07 8.22 15.37
CA PHE A 58 17.49 7.93 15.17
C PHE A 58 18.25 8.16 16.47
N ALA A 59 19.22 7.27 16.75
CA ALA A 59 20.14 7.48 17.86
C ALA A 59 21.01 8.72 17.59
N GLU A 60 21.19 9.55 18.61
CA GLU A 60 22.15 10.64 18.56
C GLU A 60 23.58 10.09 18.57
N ALA A 61 24.49 10.79 17.89
CA ALA A 61 25.90 10.41 17.92
C ALA A 61 26.39 10.44 19.38
N PRO A 62 27.19 9.44 19.83
CA PRO A 62 27.77 9.51 21.15
C PRO A 62 28.61 10.79 21.23
N ALA A 63 28.25 11.68 22.15
CA ALA A 63 29.11 12.80 22.50
C ALA A 63 30.47 12.20 22.87
N GLY A 64 31.52 12.63 22.18
CA GLY A 64 32.85 12.02 22.20
C GLY A 64 33.30 11.58 23.60
N GLY A 65 33.94 10.41 23.64
CA GLY A 65 34.55 9.86 24.84
C GLY A 65 35.54 10.84 25.48
N GLN A 66 35.67 10.70 26.80
CA GLN A 66 36.87 11.12 27.50
C GLN A 66 38.10 10.42 26.93
#